data_AF-A0A2J0Q2C5-F1
#
_entry.id   AF-A0A2J0Q2C5-F1
#
_cell.length_a   1.000
_cell.length_b   1.000
_cell.length_c   1.000
_cell.angle_alpha   90.00
_cell.angle_beta   90.00
_cell.angle_gamma   90.00
#
_symmetry.space_group_name_H-M   'P 1'
#
loop_
_entity.id
_entity.type
_entity.pdbx_description
1 polymer ?
#
loop_
_entity_poly.entity_id
_entity_poly.type
_entity_poly.pdbx_seq_one_letter_code
_entity_poly.pdbx_strand_id
1 'polypeptide(L)' 'MSPDEMGALQDILNSCPGAFWKPRKIKIFNVDSSNLHKWQILNFSSYEHYCGWLSVNHLNNLTRDFDTLFDTKEHYDS' A
#
# COMPACT_ATOMS: atom_id res chain seq x y z
N MET A 1 7.31 23.15 4.27
CA MET A 1 8.33 23.94 4.99
C MET A 1 7.58 24.87 5.91
N SER A 2 7.79 24.74 7.21
CA SER A 2 7.18 25.62 8.20
C SER A 2 7.81 27.03 8.16
N PRO A 3 7.18 28.05 8.76
CA PRO A 3 7.76 29.39 8.88
C PRO A 3 9.13 29.38 9.57
N ASP A 4 9.30 28.53 10.58
CA ASP A 4 10.55 28.41 11.34
C ASP A 4 11.68 27.80 10.48
N GLU A 5 11.36 26.77 9.68
CA GLU A 5 12.31 26.17 8.74
C GLU A 5 12.76 27.18 7.65
N MET A 6 11.84 28.04 7.20
CA MET A 6 12.16 29.12 6.28
C MET A 6 13.09 30.16 6.91
N GLY A 7 12.84 30.55 8.16
CA GLY A 7 13.69 31.49 8.90
C GLY A 7 15.13 30.99 9.04
N ALA A 8 15.30 29.74 9.48
CA ALA A 8 16.62 29.13 9.64
C ALA A 8 17.39 29.02 8.30
N LEU A 9 16.70 28.71 7.20
CA LEU A 9 17.32 28.69 5.88
C LEU A 9 17.78 30.08 5.46
N GLN A 10 16.97 31.11 5.72
CA GLN A 10 17.29 32.49 5.38
C GLN A 10 18.54 32.97 6.14
N ASP A 11 18.66 32.64 7.43
CA ASP A 11 19.83 32.98 8.25
C ASP A 11 21.12 32.31 7.74
N ILE A 12 21.05 31.04 7.33
CA ILE A 12 22.18 30.32 6.74
C ILE A 12 22.61 30.97 5.40
N LEU A 13 21.65 31.31 4.53
CA LEU A 13 21.95 31.94 3.25
C LEU A 13 22.54 33.35 3.42
N ASN A 14 22.06 34.10 4.42
CA ASN A 14 22.56 35.44 4.71
C ASN A 14 23.97 35.43 5.32
N SER A 15 24.32 34.37 6.08
CA SER A 15 25.64 34.23 6.70
C SER A 15 26.73 33.74 5.75
N CYS A 16 26.36 33.15 4.60
CA CYS A 16 27.30 32.59 3.62
C CYS A 16 27.19 33.32 2.26
N PRO A 17 27.99 34.38 2.00
CA PRO A 17 27.95 35.09 0.73
C PRO A 17 28.29 34.17 -0.45
N GLY A 18 27.39 34.11 -1.43
CA GLY A 18 27.50 33.23 -2.61
C GLY A 18 26.86 31.85 -2.46
N ALA A 19 26.35 31.49 -1.27
CA ALA A 19 25.56 30.29 -1.09
C ALA A 19 24.14 30.48 -1.67
N PHE A 20 23.59 29.42 -2.27
CA PHE A 20 22.22 29.41 -2.77
C PHE A 20 21.55 28.08 -2.46
N TRP A 21 20.27 28.14 -2.13
CA TRP A 21 19.47 26.95 -1.88
C TRP A 21 19.00 26.33 -3.19
N LYS A 22 19.36 25.07 -3.44
CA LYS A 22 18.89 24.30 -4.60
C LYS A 22 18.31 22.96 -4.13
N PRO A 23 17.03 22.93 -3.72
CA PRO A 23 16.40 21.70 -3.29
C PRO A 23 16.38 20.71 -4.46
N ARG A 24 16.87 19.48 -4.23
CA ARG A 24 16.75 18.42 -5.23
C ARG A 24 15.32 17.89 -5.21
N LYS A 25 14.78 17.63 -6.40
CA LYS A 25 13.53 16.87 -6.54
C LYS A 25 13.79 15.45 -6.03
N ILE A 26 13.18 15.11 -4.90
CA ILE A 26 13.15 13.74 -4.38
C ILE A 26 11.95 13.06 -5.02
N LYS A 27 12.13 11.81 -5.48
CA LYS A 27 11.00 10.99 -5.92
C LYS A 27 10.18 10.64 -4.68
N ILE A 28 9.02 11.26 -4.53
CA ILE A 28 8.06 10.93 -3.48
C ILE A 28 7.13 9.87 -4.07
N PHE A 29 7.23 8.64 -3.55
CA PHE A 29 6.28 7.59 -3.86
C PHE A 29 5.11 7.75 -2.90
N ASN A 30 4.04 8.41 -3.35
CA ASN A 30 2.78 8.37 -2.63
C ASN A 30 2.15 7.01 -2.95
N VAL A 31 2.22 6.06 -2.02
CA VAL A 31 1.55 4.77 -2.17
C VAL A 31 0.06 5.04 -2.01
N ASP A 32 -0.67 5.07 -3.13
CA ASP A 32 -2.13 5.18 -3.11
C ASP A 32 -2.70 3.89 -2.50
N SER A 33 -3.06 3.96 -1.21
CA SER A 33 -3.63 2.85 -0.47
C SER A 33 -5.14 2.70 -0.69
N SER A 34 -5.76 3.60 -1.46
CA SER A 34 -7.21 3.63 -1.67
C SER A 34 -7.75 2.37 -2.34
N ASN A 35 -6.93 1.70 -3.17
CA ASN A 35 -7.30 0.50 -3.93
C ASN A 35 -6.45 -0.72 -3.58
N LEU A 36 -5.93 -0.83 -2.36
CA LEU A 36 -5.22 -2.04 -1.94
C LEU A 36 -6.19 -3.21 -1.77
N HIS A 37 -5.80 -4.37 -2.29
CA HIS A 37 -6.51 -5.61 -2.02
C HIS A 37 -6.35 -6.02 -0.55
N LYS A 38 -7.34 -6.73 0.01
CA LYS A 38 -7.34 -7.15 1.43
C LYS A 38 -6.05 -7.90 1.83
N TRP A 39 -5.54 -8.76 0.95
CA TRP A 39 -4.31 -9.51 1.19
C TRP A 39 -3.05 -8.62 1.26
N GLN A 40 -3.03 -7.51 0.51
CA GLN A 40 -1.94 -6.52 0.57
C GLN A 40 -1.99 -5.74 1.89
N ILE A 41 -3.20 -5.37 2.36
CA ILE A 41 -3.41 -4.68 3.65
C ILE A 41 -2.96 -5.56 4.82
N LEU A 42 -3.23 -6.87 4.73
CA LEU A 42 -2.83 -7.85 5.73
C LEU A 42 -1.37 -8.31 5.59
N ASN A 43 -0.60 -7.70 4.68
CA ASN A 43 0.82 -7.91 4.47
C ASN A 43 1.19 -9.36 4.08
N PHE A 44 0.33 -10.04 3.31
CA PHE A 44 0.66 -11.31 2.67
C PHE A 44 1.56 -11.08 1.46
N SER A 45 2.50 -12.00 1.22
CA SER A 45 3.45 -11.96 0.10
C SER A 45 2.79 -12.18 -1.27
N SER A 46 1.73 -12.99 -1.32
CA SER A 46 0.93 -13.23 -2.51
C SER A 46 -0.54 -13.49 -2.15
N TYR A 47 -1.41 -13.36 -3.14
CA TYR A 47 -2.81 -13.71 -3.02
C TYR A 47 -3.01 -15.20 -2.68
N GLU A 48 -2.19 -16.09 -3.20
CA GLU A 48 -2.26 -17.54 -2.94
C GLU A 48 -2.01 -17.86 -1.46
N HIS A 49 -1.04 -17.20 -0.83
CA HIS A 49 -0.79 -17.34 0.61
C HIS A 49 -1.98 -16.86 1.44
N TYR A 50 -2.65 -15.80 1.01
CA TYR A 50 -3.87 -15.30 1.64
C TYR A 50 -5.03 -16.30 1.50
N CYS A 51 -5.26 -16.86 0.31
CA CYS A 51 -6.27 -17.89 0.10
C CYS A 51 -6.01 -19.15 0.94
N GLY A 52 -4.76 -19.61 1.00
CA GLY A 52 -4.36 -20.72 1.86
C GLY A 52 -4.64 -20.45 3.35
N TRP A 53 -4.33 -19.24 3.82
CA TRP A 53 -4.64 -18.81 5.18
C TRP A 53 -6.16 -18.79 5.43
N LEU A 54 -6.97 -18.26 4.52
CA LEU A 54 -8.43 -18.30 4.64
C LEU A 54 -8.97 -19.73 4.73
N SER A 55 -8.42 -20.65 3.93
CA SER A 55 -8.80 -22.07 3.93
C SER A 55 -8.53 -22.76 5.24
N VAL A 56 -7.37 -22.53 5.86
CA VAL A 56 -7.02 -23.13 7.17
C VAL A 56 -7.87 -22.54 8.30
N ASN A 57 -8.30 -21.29 8.17
CA ASN A 57 -9.06 -20.56 9.20
C ASN A 57 -10.58 -20.61 9.00
N HIS A 58 -11.11 -21.43 8.09
CA HIS A 58 -12.55 -21.53 7.80
C HIS A 58 -13.19 -20.19 7.36
N LEU A 59 -12.43 -19.34 6.67
CA LEU A 59 -12.84 -18.01 6.18
C LEU A 59 -13.05 -17.98 4.65
N ASN A 60 -13.43 -19.12 4.07
CA ASN A 60 -13.55 -19.29 2.62
C ASN A 60 -14.55 -18.32 1.99
N ASN A 61 -15.59 -17.93 2.73
CA ASN A 61 -16.63 -16.98 2.31
C ASN A 61 -16.12 -15.55 2.06
N LEU A 62 -14.89 -15.22 2.45
CA LEU A 62 -14.32 -13.89 2.26
C LEU A 62 -13.73 -13.69 0.84
N THR A 63 -13.69 -14.75 0.03
CA THR A 63 -13.13 -14.75 -1.32
C THR A 63 -14.03 -15.52 -2.28
N ARG A 64 -14.37 -14.90 -3.41
CA ARG A 64 -15.28 -15.46 -4.42
C ARG A 64 -14.72 -16.71 -5.14
N ASP A 65 -13.40 -16.88 -5.11
CA ASP A 65 -12.73 -18.04 -5.72
C ASP A 65 -13.11 -19.35 -5.02
N PHE A 66 -13.40 -19.31 -3.71
CA PHE A 66 -13.88 -20.49 -3.00
C PHE A 66 -15.35 -20.79 -3.32
N ASP A 67 -16.17 -19.78 -3.53
CA ASP A 67 -17.56 -19.99 -3.95
C ASP A 67 -17.59 -20.78 -5.26
N THR A 68 -16.72 -20.45 -6.22
CA THR A 68 -16.63 -21.16 -7.52
C THR A 68 -16.17 -22.61 -7.38
N LEU A 69 -15.26 -22.89 -6.44
CA LEU A 69 -14.74 -24.24 -6.19
C LEU A 69 -15.72 -25.14 -5.44
N PHE A 70 -16.60 -24.56 -4.63
CA PHE A 70 -17.58 -25.28 -3.81
C PHE A 70 -19.02 -25.16 -4.33
N ASP A 71 -19.26 -24.51 -5.47
CA ASP A 71 -20.55 -24.46 -6.14
C ASP A 71 -20.85 -25.81 -6.83
N THR A 72 -21.02 -26.87 -6.03
CA THR A 72 -21.42 -28.21 -6.49
C THR A 72 -22.90 -28.28 -6.85
N LYS A 73 -23.52 -27.18 -7.30
CA LYS A 73 -24.95 -27.12 -7.59
C LYS A 73 -25.33 -27.69 -8.97
N GLU A 74 -24.37 -27.90 -9.87
CA GLU A 74 -24.65 -28.35 -11.26
C GLU A 74 -24.29 -29.82 -11.59
N HIS A 75 -23.92 -30.68 -10.64
CA HIS A 75 -23.40 -32.03 -10.97
C HIS A 75 -24.21 -33.23 -10.44
N TYR A 76 -25.45 -33.05 -9.96
CA TYR A 76 -26.30 -34.17 -9.51
C TYR A 76 -27.60 -34.41 -10.30
N ASP A 77 -27.81 -33.71 -11.42
CA ASP A 77 -28.94 -33.96 -12.32
C ASP A 77 -28.43 -34.28 -13.75
N SER A 78 -28.01 -35.53 -13.99
CA SER A 78 -27.83 -36.16 -15.31
C SER A 78 -27.90 -37.67 -15.20
#